data_AF-A0A2M7AQN4-F1
#
_entry.id   AF-A0A2M7AQN4-F1
#
_cell.length_a   1.000
_cell.length_b   1.000
_cell.length_c   1.000
_cell.angle_alpha   90.00
_cell.angle_beta   90.00
_cell.angle_gamma   90.00
#
_symmetry.space_group_name_H-M   'P 1'
#
loop_
_entity.id
_entity.type
_entity.pdbx_description
1 polymer ?
#
loop_
_entity_poly.entity_id
_entity_poly.type
_entity_poly.pdbx_seq_one_letter_code
_entity_poly.pdbx_strand_id
1 'polypeptide(L)' 'MKMKITKFYIDNARYKAIDDSGGIIWIDINYWENNFELSEPNKRLENLAKELLERKHKVNFVNKLLK' A
#
# COMPACT_ATOMS: atom_id res chain seq x y z
N MET A 1 -2.54 -0.62 33.26
CA MET A 1 -1.32 -0.26 32.51
C MET A 1 -1.72 0.09 31.08
N LYS A 2 -1.34 1.27 30.55
CA LYS A 2 -1.58 1.60 29.13
C LYS A 2 -0.52 0.92 28.26
N MET A 3 -0.94 0.26 27.19
CA MET A 3 -0.06 -0.39 26.23
C MET A 3 0.77 0.66 25.47
N LYS A 4 2.10 0.53 25.45
CA LYS A 4 3.00 1.42 24.69
C LYS A 4 3.23 0.83 23.30
N ILE A 5 2.73 1.51 22.27
CA ILE A 5 3.01 1.17 20.87
C ILE A 5 4.47 1.51 20.59
N THR A 6 5.24 0.58 20.01
CA THR A 6 6.68 0.76 19.75
C THR A 6 7.02 0.87 18.28
N LYS A 7 6.19 0.30 17.39
CA LYS A 7 6.34 0.33 15.94
C LYS A 7 4.97 0.28 15.28
N PHE A 8 4.85 0.88 14.11
CA PHE A 8 3.69 0.74 13.24
C PHE A 8 4.16 0.55 11.80
N TYR A 9 3.39 -0.19 11.03
CA TYR A 9 3.65 -0.52 9.63
C TYR A 9 2.32 -0.47 8.88
N ILE A 10 2.39 -0.18 7.59
CA ILE A 10 1.22 -0.40 6.73
C ILE A 10 1.30 -1.85 6.27
N ASP A 11 0.35 -2.67 6.72
CA ASP A 11 0.25 -4.07 6.33
C ASP A 11 -0.37 -4.18 4.94
N ASN A 12 -1.60 -3.67 4.81
CA ASN A 12 -2.35 -3.65 3.57
C ASN A 12 -2.80 -2.21 3.27
N ALA A 13 -2.86 -1.87 1.98
CA ALA A 13 -3.37 -0.58 1.52
C ALA A 13 -4.25 -0.74 0.29
N ARG A 14 -5.34 0.03 0.23
CA ARG A 14 -6.25 0.06 -0.91
C ARG A 14 -6.25 1.44 -1.55
N TYR A 15 -5.99 1.49 -2.85
CA TYR A 15 -5.95 2.71 -3.65
C TYR A 15 -7.10 2.72 -4.66
N LYS A 16 -7.66 3.91 -4.88
CA LYS A 16 -8.72 4.16 -5.86
C LYS A 16 -8.15 4.87 -7.08
N ALA A 17 -8.24 4.27 -8.26
CA ALA A 17 -8.02 4.95 -9.53
C ALA A 17 -9.38 5.26 -10.17
N ILE A 18 -9.50 6.46 -10.74
CA ILE A 18 -10.70 6.90 -11.46
C ILE A 18 -10.26 7.30 -12.86
N ASP A 19 -10.89 6.73 -13.89
CA ASP A 19 -10.62 7.09 -15.29
C ASP A 19 -11.48 8.29 -15.75
N ASP A 20 -11.25 8.75 -16.98
CA ASP A 20 -11.93 9.91 -17.56
C ASP A 20 -13.45 9.72 -17.75
N SER A 21 -13.93 8.47 -17.75
CA SER A 21 -15.34 8.12 -17.80
C SER A 21 -15.99 8.00 -16.42
N GLY A 22 -15.19 8.13 -15.34
CA GLY A 22 -15.62 7.89 -13.96
C GLY A 22 -15.58 6.43 -13.55
N GLY A 23 -15.04 5.54 -14.39
CA GLY A 23 -14.79 4.14 -14.07
C GLY A 23 -13.79 4.03 -12.91
N ILE A 24 -14.05 3.09 -11.99
CA ILE A 24 -13.25 2.91 -10.79
C ILE A 24 -12.48 1.61 -10.88
N ILE A 25 -11.15 1.70 -10.75
CA ILE A 25 -10.28 0.54 -10.61
C ILE A 25 -9.64 0.59 -9.22
N TRP A 26 -9.79 -0.49 -8.46
CA TRP A 26 -9.16 -0.64 -7.15
C TRP A 26 -7.81 -1.33 -7.30
N ILE A 27 -6.85 -0.86 -6.50
CA ILE A 27 -5.54 -1.49 -6.32
C ILE A 27 -5.43 -1.88 -4.85
N ASP A 28 -5.33 -3.17 -4.58
CA ASP A 28 -5.12 -3.70 -3.25
C ASP A 28 -3.65 -4.15 -3.15
N ILE A 29 -2.91 -3.60 -2.19
CA ILE A 29 -1.49 -3.90 -1.95
C ILE A 29 -1.36 -4.63 -0.62
N ASN A 30 -0.72 -5.80 -0.64
CA ASN A 30 -0.28 -6.51 0.55
C ASN A 30 1.23 -6.40 0.67
N TYR A 31 1.70 -5.56 1.60
CA TYR A 31 3.14 -5.32 1.77
C TYR A 31 3.86 -6.49 2.46
N TRP A 32 3.13 -7.26 3.27
CA TRP A 32 3.66 -8.42 3.98
C TRP A 32 3.90 -9.59 3.03
N GLU A 33 2.89 -9.95 2.23
CA GLU A 33 2.98 -11.01 1.22
C GLU A 33 3.68 -10.57 -0.06
N ASN A 34 4.00 -9.28 -0.18
CA ASN A 34 4.66 -8.68 -1.33
C ASN A 34 3.91 -8.92 -2.65
N ASN A 35 2.58 -8.80 -2.61
CA ASN A 35 1.70 -9.00 -3.75
C ASN A 35 0.71 -7.84 -3.89
N PHE A 36 0.03 -7.80 -5.03
CA PHE A 36 -1.05 -6.86 -5.28
C PHE A 36 -2.16 -7.50 -6.11
N GLU A 37 -3.35 -6.93 -6.01
CA GLU A 37 -4.52 -7.27 -6.80
C GLU A 37 -5.10 -6.01 -7.44
N LEU A 38 -5.62 -6.15 -8.65
CA LEU A 38 -6.38 -5.11 -9.34
C LEU A 38 -7.79 -5.61 -9.54
N SER A 39 -8.79 -4.75 -9.32
CA SER A 39 -10.18 -5.11 -9.62
C SER A 39 -10.41 -5.35 -11.11
N GLU A 40 -9.59 -4.74 -11.97
CA GLU A 40 -9.61 -4.92 -13.42
C GLU A 40 -8.17 -4.85 -14.00
N PRO A 41 -7.85 -5.60 -15.07
CA PRO A 41 -6.52 -5.57 -15.68
C PRO A 41 -6.14 -4.18 -16.21
N ASN A 42 -5.02 -3.63 -15.74
CA ASN A 42 -4.51 -2.35 -16.21
C ASN A 42 -2.99 -2.26 -16.04
N LYS A 43 -2.24 -2.30 -17.15
CA LYS A 43 -0.77 -2.31 -17.16
C LYS A 43 -0.13 -1.12 -16.44
N ARG A 44 -0.76 0.08 -16.50
CA ARG A 44 -0.24 1.27 -15.82
C ARG A 44 -0.39 1.13 -14.31
N LEU A 45 -1.52 0.61 -13.86
CA LEU A 45 -1.77 0.37 -12.43
C LEU A 45 -0.94 -0.81 -11.90
N GLU A 46 -0.67 -1.83 -12.70
CA GLU A 46 0.27 -2.91 -12.34
C GLU A 46 1.67 -2.37 -12.07
N ASN A 47 2.17 -1.49 -12.94
CA ASN A 47 3.48 -0.87 -12.74
C ASN A 47 3.50 0.00 -11.49
N LEU A 48 2.44 0.79 -11.27
CA LEU A 48 2.29 1.56 -10.03
C LEU A 48 2.27 0.67 -8.79
N ALA A 49 1.55 -0.45 -8.82
CA ALA A 49 1.48 -1.40 -7.71
C ALA A 49 2.85 -2.02 -7.40
N LYS A 50 3.63 -2.37 -8.43
CA LYS A 50 5.03 -2.81 -8.28
C LYS A 50 5.90 -1.74 -7.62
N GLU A 51 5.82 -0.49 -8.08
CA GLU A 51 6.54 0.62 -7.45
C GLU A 51 6.13 0.82 -5.98
N LEU A 52 4.84 0.69 -5.66
CA LEU A 52 4.35 0.79 -4.29
C LEU A 52 4.92 -0.32 -3.41
N LEU A 53 4.93 -1.56 -3.90
CA LEU A 53 5.54 -2.70 -3.21
C LEU A 53 7.04 -2.51 -2.95
N GLU A 54 7.79 -1.97 -3.92
CA GLU A 54 9.21 -1.66 -3.72
C GLU A 54 9.42 -0.56 -2.67
N ARG A 55 8.50 0.41 -2.59
CA ARG A 55 8.52 1.48 -1.59
C ARG A 55 8.14 1.02 -0.19
N LYS A 56 7.73 -0.24 0.04
CA LYS A 56 7.40 -0.77 1.38
C LYS A 56 8.50 -0.52 2.42
N HIS A 57 9.77 -0.56 1.98
CA HIS A 57 10.92 -0.29 2.83
C HIS A 57 11.07 1.19 3.22
N LYS A 58 10.45 2.11 2.48
CA LYS A 58 10.46 3.57 2.74
C LYS A 58 9.21 4.05 3.49
N VAL A 59 8.06 3.39 3.28
CA VAL A 59 6.77 3.73 3.92
C VAL A 59 6.60 3.04 5.27
N ASN A 60 7.32 1.96 5.53
CA ASN A 60 7.54 1.48 6.88
C ASN A 60 8.26 2.60 7.65
N PHE A 61 7.45 3.48 8.26
CA PHE A 61 7.86 4.42 9.28
C PHE A 61 8.36 3.59 10.45
N VAL A 62 9.61 3.12 10.33
CA VAL A 62 10.49 2.90 11.47
C VAL A 62 10.82 4.27 12.04
N ASN A 63 9.78 5.05 12.37
CA ASN A 63 9.86 6.00 13.44
C ASN A 63 10.14 5.12 14.66
N LYS A 64 11.43 4.99 14.98
CA LYS A 64 11.84 4.95 16.37
C LYS A 64 11.04 6.07 17.02
N LEU A 65 9.91 5.75 17.65
CA LEU A 65 9.22 6.66 18.56
C LEU A 65 10.31 7.06 19.54
N LEU A 66 10.84 8.28 19.36
CA LEU A 66 11.93 8.82 20.14
C LEU A 66 11.58 8.58 21.60
N LYS A 67 12.54 7.98 22.32
CA LYS A 67 12.37 7.45 23.67
C LYS A 67 11.76 8.46 24.62
#